data_AF-A0A3S3SFD2-F1
#
_entry.id   AF-A0A3S3SFD2-F1
#
_cell.length_a   1.000
_cell.length_b   1.000
_cell.length_c   1.000
_cell.angle_alpha   90.00
_cell.angle_beta   90.00
_cell.angle_gamma   90.00
#
_symmetry.space_group_name_H-M   'P 1'
#
loop_
_entity.id
_entity.type
_entity.pdbx_description
1 polymer ?
#
loop_
_entity_poly.entity_id
_entity_poly.type
_entity_poly.pdbx_seq_one_letter_code
_entity_poly.pdbx_strand_id
1 'polypeptide(L)'
;MQVRACGLPLLKSSFDWLVTPWNAVHEIMASDGDHFGLEADLDIAANSMRCRSYGVLYPHEFERDSDNVPVLTPGAMENCRSKLIYKHRKMVSTINEKQGSDILFVRYGGLAQECRAWPYMDDFGKCTEEDVNELLHSLKALFPQNRVKLLFVWADPFVKISIDSSKLHRDIFSRPLPVGLNATWEGDTTQWSDAFGQAFSQWGMDSVLSYQRALNVA
;
A
#
# COMPACT_ATOMS: atom_id res chain seq x y z
N MET A 1 0.49 -10.80 3.49
CA MET A 1 0.70 -12.27 3.45
C MET A 1 0.32 -12.86 2.08
N GLN A 2 -0.78 -12.38 1.50
CA GLN A 2 -1.40 -12.94 0.30
C GLN A 2 -0.55 -12.86 -0.99
N VAL A 3 0.18 -11.77 -1.23
CA VAL A 3 1.11 -11.66 -2.38
C VAL A 3 2.08 -12.85 -2.44
N ARG A 4 2.69 -13.21 -1.29
CA ARG A 4 3.59 -14.36 -1.19
C ARG A 4 2.85 -15.69 -1.31
N ALA A 5 1.63 -15.78 -0.78
CA ALA A 5 0.80 -16.98 -0.90
C ALA A 5 0.43 -17.27 -2.37
N CYS A 6 0.29 -16.23 -3.20
CA CYS A 6 0.15 -16.34 -4.65
C CYS A 6 1.48 -16.59 -5.38
N GLY A 7 2.58 -16.83 -4.65
CA GLY A 7 3.91 -17.07 -5.19
C GLY A 7 4.66 -15.83 -5.67
N LEU A 8 4.09 -14.63 -5.61
CA LEU A 8 4.75 -13.43 -6.14
C LEU A 8 5.90 -12.97 -5.23
N PRO A 9 7.04 -12.49 -5.79
CA PRO A 9 8.11 -11.94 -4.98
C PRO A 9 7.61 -10.65 -4.33
N LEU A 10 7.73 -10.56 -3.01
CA LEU A 10 7.35 -9.36 -2.27
C LEU A 10 8.59 -8.60 -1.81
N LEU A 11 8.75 -7.39 -2.33
CA LEU A 11 9.69 -6.41 -1.80
C LEU A 11 9.16 -5.86 -0.48
N LYS A 12 9.99 -5.82 0.56
CA LYS A 12 9.63 -5.12 1.79
C LYS A 12 9.62 -3.62 1.53
N SER A 13 8.58 -2.93 1.98
CA SER A 13 8.38 -1.50 1.78
C SER A 13 8.23 -0.75 3.11
N SER A 14 8.36 0.58 3.08
CA SER A 14 7.97 1.43 4.21
C SER A 14 6.48 1.38 4.50
N PHE A 15 5.65 1.02 3.52
CA PHE A 15 4.20 0.91 3.67
C PHE A 15 3.78 -0.43 4.28
N ASP A 16 4.71 -1.38 4.43
CA ASP A 16 4.44 -2.64 5.10
C ASP A 16 4.00 -2.35 6.53
N TRP A 17 2.78 -2.76 6.86
CA TRP A 17 2.16 -2.62 8.19
C TRP A 17 1.77 -1.20 8.58
N LEU A 18 1.76 -0.26 7.64
CA LEU A 18 1.21 1.07 7.82
C LEU A 18 -0.22 1.14 7.29
N VAL A 19 -1.06 1.95 7.94
CA VAL A 19 -2.34 2.38 7.35
C VAL A 19 -2.12 3.75 6.74
N THR A 20 -2.03 3.77 5.42
CA THR A 20 -1.58 4.95 4.66
C THR A 20 -2.77 5.55 3.91
N PRO A 21 -3.21 6.77 4.23
CA PRO A 21 -4.19 7.50 3.43
C PRO A 21 -3.70 7.73 2.00
N TRP A 22 -4.61 8.00 1.07
CA TRP A 22 -4.27 8.21 -0.35
C TRP A 22 -3.18 9.27 -0.57
N ASN A 23 -3.42 10.50 -0.09
CA ASN A 23 -2.50 11.63 -0.24
C ASN A 23 -1.12 11.36 0.38
N ALA A 24 -1.09 10.62 1.48
CA ALA A 24 0.14 10.28 2.18
C ALA A 24 1.12 9.48 1.31
N VAL A 25 0.62 8.62 0.40
CA VAL A 25 1.50 7.86 -0.51
C VAL A 25 2.29 8.81 -1.40
N HIS A 26 1.63 9.81 -1.98
CA HIS A 26 2.28 10.81 -2.82
C HIS A 26 3.29 11.63 -2.04
N GLU A 27 2.90 12.13 -0.88
CA GLU A 27 3.75 12.97 -0.03
C GLU A 27 5.01 12.21 0.45
N ILE A 28 4.84 10.96 0.92
CA ILE A 28 5.96 10.12 1.36
C ILE A 28 6.94 9.86 0.22
N MET A 29 6.43 9.52 -0.97
CA MET A 29 7.28 9.27 -2.14
C MET A 29 8.01 10.54 -2.59
N ALA A 30 7.34 11.70 -2.56
CA ALA A 30 7.92 12.97 -2.96
C ALA A 30 9.02 13.46 -2.02
N SER A 31 8.94 13.11 -0.73
CA SER A 31 9.87 13.58 0.29
C SER A 31 10.84 12.51 0.83
N ASP A 32 10.91 11.33 0.18
CA ASP A 32 11.74 10.18 0.61
C ASP A 32 11.44 9.73 2.06
N GLY A 33 10.20 9.91 2.52
CA GLY A 33 9.77 9.57 3.88
C GLY A 33 10.47 10.37 5.00
N ASP A 34 11.05 11.52 4.68
CA ASP A 34 11.80 12.36 5.62
C ASP A 34 11.03 12.82 6.86
N HIS A 35 9.69 12.80 6.86
CA HIS A 35 8.86 13.14 8.03
C HIS A 35 8.46 11.94 8.89
N PHE A 36 8.85 10.72 8.54
CA PHE A 36 8.56 9.54 9.38
C PHE A 36 9.13 9.71 10.79
N GLY A 37 8.29 9.40 11.80
CA GLY A 37 8.67 9.44 13.21
C GLY A 37 9.20 10.78 13.73
N LEU A 38 9.01 11.90 13.02
CA LEU A 38 9.33 13.24 13.54
C LEU A 38 8.31 13.69 14.56
N GLU A 39 7.03 13.59 14.18
CA GLU A 39 5.90 13.97 15.00
C GLU A 39 4.82 12.90 14.92
N ALA A 40 4.30 12.50 16.09
CA ALA A 40 3.21 11.57 16.18
C ALA A 40 2.24 11.93 17.31
N ASP A 41 0.96 11.65 17.10
CA ASP A 41 -0.08 11.72 18.12
C ASP A 41 -0.87 10.41 18.20
N LEU A 42 -1.52 10.19 19.36
CA LEU A 42 -2.40 9.04 19.52
C LEU A 42 -3.70 9.31 18.78
N ASP A 43 -4.01 8.49 17.78
CA ASP A 43 -5.35 8.39 17.22
C ASP A 43 -6.17 7.46 18.13
N ILE A 44 -7.06 8.06 18.94
CA ILE A 44 -7.87 7.35 19.93
C ILE A 44 -8.83 6.37 19.25
N ALA A 45 -9.41 6.76 18.10
CA ALA A 45 -10.31 5.87 17.36
C ALA A 45 -9.54 4.64 16.90
N ALA A 46 -8.34 4.85 16.34
CA ALA A 46 -7.49 3.78 15.80
C ALA A 46 -6.78 2.95 16.85
N ASN A 47 -6.71 3.45 18.07
CA ASN A 47 -5.80 2.97 19.09
C ASN A 47 -4.38 2.74 18.52
N SER A 48 -3.88 3.74 17.78
CA SER A 48 -2.59 3.69 17.08
C SER A 48 -1.93 5.06 17.12
N MET A 49 -0.60 5.08 17.12
CA MET A 49 0.13 6.31 16.82
C MET A 49 -0.09 6.69 15.36
N ARG A 50 -0.20 7.99 15.10
CA ARG A 50 -0.39 8.58 13.78
C ARG A 50 0.71 9.59 13.52
N CYS A 51 1.30 9.55 12.33
CA CYS A 51 2.22 10.58 11.83
C CYS A 51 1.45 11.88 11.62
N ARG A 52 1.86 12.98 12.26
CA ARG A 52 1.17 14.27 12.05
C ARG A 52 1.32 14.82 10.65
N SER A 53 2.51 14.68 10.06
CA SER A 53 2.81 15.24 8.73
C SER A 53 2.06 14.51 7.61
N TYR A 54 2.04 13.17 7.64
CA TYR A 54 1.44 12.38 6.57
C TYR A 54 0.05 11.81 6.89
N GLY A 55 -0.41 11.88 8.14
CA GLY A 55 -1.66 11.24 8.58
C GLY A 55 -1.61 9.70 8.61
N VAL A 56 -0.44 9.08 8.40
CA VAL A 56 -0.28 7.61 8.39
C VAL A 56 -0.34 7.02 9.79
N LEU A 57 -1.04 5.90 9.97
CA LEU A 57 -1.03 5.17 11.23
C LEU A 57 0.15 4.20 11.31
N TYR A 58 0.67 4.04 12.52
CA TYR A 58 1.77 3.16 12.90
C TYR A 58 1.35 1.99 13.82
N PRO A 59 0.46 1.06 13.41
CA PRO A 59 -0.11 0.05 14.30
C PRO A 59 0.91 -0.87 15.00
N HIS A 60 2.10 -1.02 14.40
CA HIS A 60 3.13 -1.97 14.81
C HIS A 60 4.51 -1.34 15.07
N GLU A 61 4.60 -0.01 15.11
CA GLU A 61 5.89 0.68 15.32
C GLU A 61 6.11 1.10 16.77
N PHE A 62 5.07 1.06 17.60
CA PHE A 62 5.09 1.44 19.00
C PHE A 62 4.66 0.27 19.87
N GLU A 63 5.41 0.03 20.95
CA GLU A 63 5.01 -0.92 21.99
C GLU A 63 3.73 -0.43 22.67
N ARG A 64 2.96 -1.38 23.22
CA ARG A 64 1.72 -1.09 23.93
C ARG A 64 1.90 -1.32 25.43
N ASP A 65 1.25 -0.51 26.23
CA ASP A 65 1.22 -0.68 27.69
C ASP A 65 0.25 -1.79 28.13
N SER A 66 0.06 -1.92 29.44
CA SER A 66 -0.86 -2.90 30.04
C SER A 66 -2.32 -2.69 29.65
N ASP A 67 -2.70 -1.47 29.26
CA ASP A 67 -4.04 -1.11 28.80
C ASP A 67 -4.17 -1.21 27.27
N ASN A 68 -3.16 -1.79 26.61
CA ASN A 68 -3.08 -1.98 25.17
C ASN A 68 -3.05 -0.64 24.38
N VAL A 69 -2.53 0.42 24.99
CA VAL A 69 -2.37 1.76 24.38
C VAL A 69 -0.92 1.92 23.90
N PRO A 70 -0.67 2.43 22.68
CA PRO A 70 0.68 2.70 22.19
C PRO A 70 1.43 3.70 23.08
N VAL A 71 2.66 3.35 23.47
CA VAL A 71 3.50 4.19 24.33
C VAL A 71 4.40 5.08 23.48
N LEU A 72 4.17 6.40 23.57
CA LEU A 72 5.00 7.39 22.90
C LEU A 72 6.17 7.81 23.78
N THR A 73 7.39 7.41 23.40
CA THR A 73 8.64 7.87 24.03
C THR A 73 9.59 8.45 22.98
N PRO A 74 10.56 9.30 23.36
CA PRO A 74 11.58 9.77 22.42
C PRO A 74 12.36 8.63 21.74
N GLY A 75 12.68 7.56 22.49
CA GLY A 75 13.35 6.37 21.93
C GLY A 75 12.48 5.60 20.94
N ALA A 76 11.18 5.46 21.22
CA ALA A 76 10.24 4.83 20.29
C ALA A 76 10.09 5.63 18.99
N MET A 77 10.05 6.96 19.09
CA MET A 77 10.01 7.86 17.92
C MET A 77 11.25 7.72 17.04
N GLU A 78 12.45 7.76 17.65
CA GLU A 78 13.70 7.60 16.91
C GLU A 78 13.79 6.23 16.24
N ASN A 79 13.38 5.16 16.94
CA ASN A 79 13.35 3.82 16.38
C ASN A 79 12.36 3.71 15.21
N CYS A 80 11.15 4.24 15.36
CA CYS A 80 10.14 4.30 14.30
C CYS A 80 10.69 5.03 13.06
N ARG A 81 11.25 6.23 13.25
CA ARG A 81 11.88 7.04 12.21
C ARG A 81 12.97 6.26 11.48
N SER A 82 13.97 5.77 12.23
CA SER A 82 15.10 5.03 11.68
C SER A 82 14.66 3.81 10.89
N LYS A 83 13.71 3.02 11.41
CA LYS A 83 13.20 1.81 10.76
C LYS A 83 12.42 2.13 9.48
N LEU A 84 11.53 3.12 9.49
CA LEU A 84 10.71 3.45 8.33
C LEU A 84 11.52 4.10 7.21
N ILE A 85 12.43 5.03 7.53
CA ILE A 85 13.36 5.62 6.55
C ILE A 85 14.24 4.54 5.94
N TYR A 86 14.80 3.64 6.75
CA TYR A 86 15.60 2.53 6.24
C TYR A 86 14.81 1.64 5.29
N LYS A 87 13.58 1.23 5.66
CA LYS A 87 12.70 0.43 4.80
C LYS A 87 12.38 1.16 3.49
N HIS A 88 12.09 2.46 3.56
CA HIS A 88 11.76 3.27 2.38
C HIS A 88 12.93 3.33 1.40
N ARG A 89 14.11 3.74 1.90
CA ARG A 89 15.32 3.82 1.09
C ARG A 89 15.73 2.47 0.53
N LYS A 90 15.61 1.40 1.32
CA LYS A 90 15.91 0.05 0.84
C LYS A 90 14.95 -0.39 -0.26
N MET A 91 13.67 -0.07 -0.16
CA MET A 91 12.68 -0.33 -1.21
C MET A 91 13.07 0.41 -2.50
N VAL A 92 13.30 1.72 -2.42
CA VAL A 92 13.67 2.56 -3.58
C VAL A 92 14.97 2.09 -4.21
N SER A 93 16.01 1.81 -3.41
CA SER A 93 17.30 1.30 -3.93
C SER A 93 17.13 -0.04 -4.64
N THR A 94 16.38 -0.97 -4.04
CA THR A 94 16.17 -2.31 -4.61
C THR A 94 15.41 -2.26 -5.93
N ILE A 95 14.47 -1.32 -6.07
CA ILE A 95 13.76 -1.08 -7.32
C ILE A 95 14.74 -0.53 -8.39
N ASN A 96 15.51 0.49 -8.03
CA ASN A 96 16.44 1.16 -8.94
C ASN A 96 17.62 0.27 -9.38
N GLU A 97 18.03 -0.70 -8.54
CA GLU A 97 19.02 -1.72 -8.89
C GLU A 97 18.51 -2.67 -9.99
N LYS A 98 17.19 -2.82 -10.13
CA LYS A 98 16.53 -3.71 -11.11
C LYS A 98 15.94 -2.95 -12.29
N GLN A 99 16.77 -2.19 -12.99
CA GLN A 99 16.33 -1.40 -14.16
C GLN A 99 15.69 -2.29 -15.24
N GLY A 100 14.63 -1.80 -15.90
CA GLY A 100 13.89 -2.52 -16.93
C GLY A 100 12.91 -3.58 -16.42
N SER A 101 12.85 -3.84 -15.11
CA SER A 101 11.92 -4.79 -14.51
C SER A 101 10.48 -4.26 -14.45
N ASP A 102 9.52 -5.19 -14.40
CA ASP A 102 8.12 -4.89 -14.15
C ASP A 102 7.88 -4.72 -12.63
N ILE A 103 7.15 -3.66 -12.27
CA ILE A 103 6.78 -3.35 -10.87
C ILE A 103 5.26 -3.29 -10.78
N LEU A 104 4.69 -4.11 -9.91
CA LEU A 104 3.30 -4.09 -9.52
C LEU A 104 3.20 -3.41 -8.17
N PHE A 105 2.63 -2.21 -8.16
CA PHE A 105 2.15 -1.59 -6.94
C PHE A 105 0.73 -2.10 -6.66
N VAL A 106 0.48 -2.55 -5.43
CA VAL A 106 -0.86 -2.99 -5.00
C VAL A 106 -1.39 -1.98 -4.02
N ARG A 107 -2.52 -1.35 -4.34
CA ARG A 107 -3.18 -0.38 -3.47
C ARG A 107 -4.56 -0.90 -3.10
N TYR A 108 -4.74 -1.16 -1.82
CA TYR A 108 -6.07 -1.30 -1.23
C TYR A 108 -6.62 0.12 -1.05
N GLY A 109 -7.74 0.44 -1.67
CA GLY A 109 -8.42 1.73 -1.60
C GLY A 109 -9.72 1.66 -0.80
N GLY A 110 -10.20 2.81 -0.36
CA GLY A 110 -11.55 2.92 0.19
C GLY A 110 -11.72 3.97 1.26
N LEU A 111 -12.86 4.67 1.18
CA LEU A 111 -13.46 5.43 2.27
C LEU A 111 -14.10 4.47 3.25
N ALA A 112 -13.55 4.37 4.43
CA ALA A 112 -14.05 3.46 5.43
C ALA A 112 -13.86 4.18 6.77
N GLN A 113 -14.99 4.60 7.36
CA GLN A 113 -15.06 5.47 8.53
C GLN A 113 -14.71 4.73 9.83
N GLU A 114 -14.18 5.49 10.79
CA GLU A 114 -13.56 5.06 12.06
C GLU A 114 -12.22 4.37 11.85
N CYS A 115 -11.13 5.13 11.97
CA CYS A 115 -9.77 4.60 12.08
C CYS A 115 -9.81 3.44 13.09
N ARG A 116 -9.68 2.21 12.64
CA ARG A 116 -9.39 1.01 13.43
C ARG A 116 -8.53 0.15 12.54
N ALA A 117 -7.65 -0.64 13.14
CA ALA A 117 -6.92 -1.69 12.42
C ALA A 117 -7.89 -2.82 12.03
N TRP A 118 -8.87 -2.52 11.16
CA TRP A 118 -9.66 -3.38 10.27
C TRP A 118 -11.08 -2.83 10.00
N PRO A 119 -11.54 -2.76 8.73
CA PRO A 119 -10.87 -2.32 7.51
C PRO A 119 -11.34 -0.88 7.20
N TYR A 120 -10.76 0.12 7.86
CA TYR A 120 -11.23 1.49 7.73
C TYR A 120 -10.06 2.44 7.46
N MET A 121 -9.76 2.64 6.18
CA MET A 121 -8.92 3.76 5.74
C MET A 121 -9.83 4.98 5.61
N ASP A 122 -9.50 6.06 6.30
CA ASP A 122 -10.12 7.36 6.01
C ASP A 122 -9.34 7.99 4.85
N ASP A 123 -9.61 7.56 3.63
CA ASP A 123 -9.21 8.33 2.46
C ASP A 123 -10.08 9.60 2.49
N PHE A 124 -9.59 10.72 3.02
CA PHE A 124 -10.38 11.96 3.12
C PHE A 124 -10.80 12.47 1.73
N GLY A 125 -11.97 12.03 1.25
CA GLY A 125 -12.49 12.33 -0.08
C GLY A 125 -12.93 11.08 -0.84
N LYS A 126 -13.86 11.23 -1.79
CA LYS A 126 -14.18 10.12 -2.70
C LYS A 126 -12.96 9.87 -3.59
N CYS A 127 -12.34 8.69 -3.47
CA CYS A 127 -11.31 8.26 -4.42
C CYS A 127 -11.90 8.27 -5.84
N THR A 128 -11.30 9.06 -6.72
CA THR A 128 -11.71 9.28 -8.12
C THR A 128 -10.78 8.57 -9.10
N GLU A 129 -11.19 8.49 -10.36
CA GLU A 129 -10.34 8.00 -11.45
C GLU A 129 -9.09 8.85 -11.62
N GLU A 130 -9.20 10.17 -11.43
CA GLU A 130 -8.08 11.10 -11.46
C GLU A 130 -7.04 10.76 -10.39
N ASP A 131 -7.47 10.51 -9.15
CA ASP A 131 -6.58 10.15 -8.04
C ASP A 131 -5.76 8.89 -8.37
N VAL A 132 -6.44 7.83 -8.85
CA VAL A 132 -5.80 6.54 -9.18
C VAL A 132 -4.82 6.69 -10.34
N ASN A 133 -5.16 7.50 -11.34
CA ASN A 133 -4.28 7.83 -12.46
C ASN A 133 -3.05 8.64 -12.02
N GLU A 134 -3.25 9.62 -11.12
CA GLU A 134 -2.16 10.43 -10.57
C GLU A 134 -1.16 9.58 -9.80
N LEU A 135 -1.63 8.63 -8.98
CA LEU A 135 -0.75 7.71 -8.26
C LEU A 135 0.15 6.92 -9.21
N LEU A 136 -0.42 6.33 -10.27
CA LEU A 136 0.38 5.64 -11.27
C LEU A 136 1.39 6.60 -11.93
N HIS A 137 0.97 7.83 -12.23
CA HIS A 137 1.85 8.84 -12.83
C HIS A 137 3.04 9.17 -11.91
N SER A 138 2.81 9.43 -10.62
CA SER A 138 3.87 9.68 -9.64
C SER A 138 4.81 8.49 -9.51
N LEU A 139 4.29 7.26 -9.45
CA LEU A 139 5.12 6.05 -9.39
C LEU A 139 6.01 5.88 -10.63
N LYS A 140 5.47 6.17 -11.82
CA LYS A 140 6.25 6.14 -13.08
C LYS A 140 7.31 7.23 -13.13
N ALA A 141 7.04 8.41 -12.59
CA ALA A 141 8.02 9.48 -12.50
C ALA A 141 9.16 9.12 -11.53
N LEU A 142 8.84 8.43 -10.43
CA LEU A 142 9.83 7.98 -9.45
C LEU A 142 10.69 6.82 -9.97
N PHE A 143 10.11 5.92 -10.78
CA PHE A 143 10.79 4.75 -11.34
C PHE A 143 10.77 4.74 -12.88
N PRO A 144 11.40 5.73 -13.54
CA PRO A 144 11.26 5.95 -14.98
C PRO A 144 11.91 4.84 -15.82
N GLN A 145 12.82 4.07 -15.24
CA GLN A 145 13.49 2.94 -15.90
C GLN A 145 12.71 1.61 -15.77
N ASN A 146 11.57 1.63 -15.08
CA ASN A 146 10.80 0.43 -14.77
C ASN A 146 9.42 0.46 -15.43
N ARG A 147 8.86 -0.73 -15.65
CA ARG A 147 7.50 -0.89 -16.17
C ARG A 147 6.52 -0.96 -15.01
N VAL A 148 6.07 0.21 -14.55
CA VAL A 148 5.17 0.33 -13.40
C VAL A 148 3.72 0.04 -13.79
N LYS A 149 3.07 -0.83 -13.02
CA LYS A 149 1.66 -1.22 -13.07
C LYS A 149 1.01 -1.01 -11.69
N LEU A 150 -0.30 -0.76 -11.68
CA LEU A 150 -1.07 -0.57 -10.46
C LEU A 150 -2.24 -1.55 -10.41
N LEU A 151 -2.29 -2.36 -9.35
CA LEU A 151 -3.49 -3.12 -8.98
C LEU A 151 -4.21 -2.34 -7.88
N PHE A 152 -5.38 -1.79 -8.20
CA PHE A 152 -6.24 -1.06 -7.28
C PHE A 152 -7.42 -1.94 -6.86
N VAL A 153 -7.57 -2.18 -5.57
CA VAL A 153 -8.60 -3.07 -5.02
C VAL A 153 -9.30 -2.47 -3.82
N TRP A 154 -10.52 -2.90 -3.52
CA TRP A 154 -11.26 -2.45 -2.34
C TRP A 154 -12.15 -3.56 -1.75
N ALA A 155 -12.49 -3.44 -0.48
CA ALA A 155 -13.30 -4.44 0.24
C ALA A 155 -14.78 -4.35 -0.18
N ASP A 156 -15.28 -5.27 -0.99
CA ASP A 156 -16.71 -5.38 -1.27
C ASP A 156 -17.38 -6.31 -0.24
N PRO A 157 -18.54 -5.96 0.35
CA PRO A 157 -19.40 -4.80 0.09
C PRO A 157 -19.16 -3.58 1.00
N PHE A 158 -18.13 -3.63 1.85
CA PHE A 158 -17.90 -2.65 2.92
C PHE A 158 -17.50 -1.26 2.40
N VAL A 159 -16.74 -1.23 1.31
CA VAL A 159 -16.27 -0.03 0.63
C VAL A 159 -16.95 0.04 -0.73
N LYS A 160 -17.65 1.15 -0.97
CA LYS A 160 -18.21 1.46 -2.29
C LYS A 160 -17.35 2.51 -2.97
N ILE A 161 -16.61 2.07 -3.98
CA ILE A 161 -15.88 2.95 -4.88
C ILE A 161 -16.61 2.99 -6.22
N SER A 162 -16.80 4.21 -6.75
CA SER A 162 -17.42 4.42 -8.06
C SER A 162 -16.34 4.88 -9.04
N ILE A 163 -15.55 3.92 -9.52
CA ILE A 163 -14.53 4.16 -10.55
C ILE A 163 -15.00 3.59 -11.88
N ASP A 164 -15.00 4.42 -12.91
CA ASP A 164 -15.14 3.99 -14.30
C ASP A 164 -13.80 3.49 -14.84
N SER A 165 -13.64 2.17 -14.90
CA SER A 165 -12.39 1.54 -15.38
C SER A 165 -12.02 1.95 -16.81
N SER A 166 -12.95 2.46 -17.63
CA SER A 166 -12.64 2.93 -18.98
C SER A 166 -11.87 4.27 -18.99
N LYS A 167 -11.89 5.01 -17.89
CA LYS A 167 -11.13 6.26 -17.70
C LYS A 167 -9.77 6.05 -17.03
N LEU A 168 -9.49 4.84 -16.57
CA LEU A 168 -8.20 4.52 -15.99
C LEU A 168 -7.13 4.32 -17.07
N HIS A 169 -5.89 4.67 -16.73
CA HIS A 169 -4.73 4.38 -17.54
C HIS A 169 -4.63 2.87 -17.77
N ARG A 170 -4.27 2.43 -18.98
CA ARG A 170 -4.12 1.01 -19.39
C ARG A 170 -3.23 0.11 -18.50
N ASP A 171 -2.43 0.72 -17.63
CA ASP A 171 -1.48 0.05 -16.74
C ASP A 171 -2.05 -0.11 -15.32
N ILE A 172 -3.32 0.27 -15.15
CA ILE A 172 -4.10 0.13 -13.93
C ILE A 172 -5.11 -0.97 -14.16
N PHE A 173 -5.21 -1.88 -13.20
CA PHE A 173 -6.29 -2.84 -13.10
C PHE A 173 -7.03 -2.56 -11.80
N SER A 174 -8.33 -2.34 -11.88
CA SER A 174 -9.17 -2.02 -10.73
C SER A 174 -10.25 -3.07 -10.54
N ARG A 175 -10.45 -3.57 -9.32
CA ARG A 175 -11.59 -4.44 -9.02
C ARG A 175 -11.99 -4.46 -7.55
N PRO A 176 -13.26 -4.78 -7.24
CA PRO A 176 -13.61 -5.19 -5.90
C PRO A 176 -12.91 -6.52 -5.53
N LEU A 177 -12.53 -6.64 -4.26
CA LEU A 177 -12.19 -7.89 -3.60
C LEU A 177 -13.34 -8.25 -2.67
N PRO A 178 -14.10 -9.33 -2.94
CA PRO A 178 -15.18 -9.75 -2.07
C PRO A 178 -14.66 -10.18 -0.70
N VAL A 179 -15.05 -9.51 0.38
CA VAL A 179 -14.62 -9.87 1.75
C VAL A 179 -15.82 -10.42 2.51
N GLY A 180 -15.69 -11.63 3.04
CA GLY A 180 -16.73 -12.24 3.88
C GLY A 180 -16.81 -11.59 5.27
N LEU A 181 -17.94 -11.74 5.96
CA LEU A 181 -18.17 -11.16 7.30
C LEU A 181 -17.16 -11.63 8.37
N ASN A 182 -16.59 -12.82 8.20
CA ASN A 182 -15.58 -13.40 9.10
C ASN A 182 -14.17 -13.43 8.47
N ALA A 183 -13.97 -12.79 7.32
CA ALA A 183 -12.69 -12.82 6.64
C ALA A 183 -11.68 -11.92 7.35
N THR A 184 -10.40 -12.28 7.30
CA THR A 184 -9.32 -11.37 7.70
C THR A 184 -9.27 -10.18 6.74
N TRP A 185 -8.73 -9.05 7.18
CA TRP A 185 -8.56 -7.83 6.36
C TRP A 185 -7.83 -8.06 5.05
N GLU A 186 -6.94 -9.04 5.06
CA GLU A 186 -6.15 -9.43 3.90
C GLU A 186 -6.95 -10.25 2.90
N GLY A 187 -8.21 -10.63 3.17
CA GLY A 187 -9.03 -11.43 2.27
C GLY A 187 -8.50 -12.86 2.09
N ASP A 188 -8.96 -13.51 1.02
CA ASP A 188 -8.63 -14.90 0.72
C ASP A 188 -7.59 -15.05 -0.41
N THR A 189 -6.74 -16.07 -0.32
CA THR A 189 -5.66 -16.31 -1.30
C THR A 189 -6.19 -16.58 -2.70
N THR A 190 -7.32 -17.29 -2.84
CA THR A 190 -7.92 -17.56 -4.14
C THR A 190 -8.40 -16.28 -4.80
N GLN A 191 -8.98 -15.36 -4.02
CA GLN A 191 -9.43 -14.06 -4.53
C GLN A 191 -8.27 -13.18 -5.00
N TRP A 192 -7.16 -13.15 -4.25
CA TRP A 192 -5.95 -12.47 -4.68
C TRP A 192 -5.33 -13.11 -5.91
N SER A 193 -5.30 -14.44 -5.96
CA SER A 193 -4.81 -15.17 -7.14
C SER A 193 -5.62 -14.84 -8.38
N ASP A 194 -6.95 -14.74 -8.27
CA ASP A 194 -7.84 -14.33 -9.34
C ASP A 194 -7.60 -12.86 -9.74
N ALA A 195 -7.46 -11.95 -8.76
CA ALA A 195 -7.15 -10.55 -9.03
C ALA A 195 -5.82 -10.37 -9.79
N PHE A 196 -4.77 -11.07 -9.37
CA PHE A 196 -3.48 -11.07 -10.07
C PHE A 196 -3.60 -11.69 -11.46
N GLY A 197 -4.29 -12.82 -11.59
CA GLY A 197 -4.48 -13.50 -12.88
C GLY A 197 -5.16 -12.62 -13.92
N GLN A 198 -6.24 -11.93 -13.52
CA GLN A 198 -6.96 -11.01 -14.41
C GLN A 198 -6.12 -9.77 -14.75
N ALA A 199 -5.42 -9.19 -13.77
CA ALA A 199 -4.54 -8.05 -14.01
C ALA A 199 -3.43 -8.40 -15.01
N PHE A 200 -2.77 -9.54 -14.82
CA PHE A 200 -1.72 -10.03 -15.71
C PHE A 200 -2.25 -10.33 -17.10
N SER A 201 -3.42 -10.97 -17.21
CA SER A 201 -4.07 -11.19 -18.50
C SER A 201 -4.36 -9.87 -19.24
N GLN A 202 -4.87 -8.84 -18.55
CA GLN A 202 -5.09 -7.52 -19.13
C GLN A 202 -3.81 -6.90 -19.70
N TRP A 203 -2.68 -7.09 -19.00
CA TRP A 203 -1.40 -6.54 -19.42
C TRP A 203 -0.63 -7.41 -20.42
N GLY A 204 -1.23 -8.51 -20.91
CA GLY A 204 -0.56 -9.45 -21.80
C GLY A 204 0.63 -10.16 -21.14
N MET A 205 0.56 -10.35 -19.81
CA MET A 205 1.55 -11.08 -19.04
C MET A 205 1.05 -12.52 -18.87
N ASP A 206 1.71 -13.46 -19.55
CA ASP A 206 1.23 -14.84 -19.68
C ASP A 206 1.06 -15.62 -18.37
N SER A 207 1.60 -15.13 -17.24
CA SER A 207 1.36 -15.68 -15.89
C SER A 207 2.07 -14.89 -14.79
N VAL A 208 1.77 -15.23 -13.52
CA VAL A 208 2.59 -14.95 -12.33
C VAL A 208 4.08 -15.29 -12.56
N LEU A 209 4.38 -16.34 -13.32
CA LEU A 209 5.75 -16.76 -13.65
C LEU A 209 6.44 -15.75 -14.57
N SER A 210 5.72 -15.06 -15.46
CA SER A 210 6.28 -13.99 -16.31
C SER A 210 6.71 -12.79 -15.45
N TYR A 211 5.95 -12.47 -14.42
CA TYR A 211 6.29 -11.41 -13.45
C TYR A 211 7.45 -11.82 -12.54
N GLN A 212 7.49 -13.07 -12.07
CA GLN A 212 8.65 -13.61 -11.35
C GLN A 212 9.93 -13.61 -12.21
N ARG A 213 9.84 -14.01 -13.49
CA ARG A 213 10.97 -13.97 -14.43
C ARG A 213 11.47 -12.55 -14.62
N ALA A 214 10.59 -11.56 -14.73
CA ALA A 214 10.97 -10.14 -14.81
C ALA A 214 11.71 -9.63 -13.55
N LEU A 215 11.41 -10.18 -12.37
CA LEU A 215 12.08 -9.84 -11.11
C LEU A 215 13.34 -10.67 -10.81
N ASN A 216 13.51 -11.81 -11.49
CA ASN A 216 14.61 -12.76 -11.35
C ASN A 216 15.67 -12.63 -12.45
N VAL A 217 15.58 -11.63 -13.35
CA VAL A 217 16.71 -11.27 -14.21
C VAL A 217 17.74 -10.51 -13.37
N ALA A 218 18.66 -11.26 -12.79
CA ALA A 218 20.01 -10.87 -12.42
C ALA A 218 20.96 -11.93 -12.98
#